data_AF-A0A401IRW5-F1
#
_entry.id   AF-A0A401IRW5-F1
#
_cell.length_a   1.000
_cell.length_b   1.000
_cell.length_c   1.000
_cell.angle_alpha   90.00
_cell.angle_beta   90.00
_cell.angle_gamma   90.00
#
_symmetry.space_group_name_H-M   'P 1'
#
loop_
_entity.id
_entity.type
_entity.pdbx_description
1 polymer ?
#
loop_
_entity_poly.entity_id
_entity_poly.type
_entity_poly.pdbx_seq_one_letter_code
_entity_poly.pdbx_strand_id
1 'polypeptide(L)' 'MKFSTIALFAFILTVDIWASIHDTKTFLAGTDPAGKPLSKRGKFLNKANLGVDVLLLVLMVAYLLSFLK' A
#
# COMPACT_ATOMS: atom_id res chain seq x y z
N MET A 1 21.06 5.08 -11.50
CA MET A 1 20.30 3.81 -11.60
C MET A 1 20.12 3.43 -13.07
N LYS A 2 20.07 2.13 -13.40
CA LYS A 2 19.69 1.69 -14.76
C LYS A 2 18.20 1.96 -14.98
N PHE A 3 17.80 2.28 -16.22
CA PHE A 3 16.39 2.51 -16.58
C PHE A 3 15.48 1.34 -16.16
N SER A 4 15.96 0.10 -16.29
CA SER A 4 15.26 -1.10 -15.85
C SER A 4 14.94 -1.11 -14.35
N THR A 5 15.83 -0.57 -13.51
CA THR A 5 15.60 -0.46 -12.06
C THR A 5 14.51 0.57 -11.77
N ILE A 6 14.54 1.74 -12.43
CA ILE A 6 13.53 2.78 -12.25
C ILE A 6 12.15 2.29 -12.70
N ALA A 7 12.08 1.59 -13.83
CA ALA A 7 10.83 1.01 -14.34
C ALA A 7 10.26 -0.06 -13.39
N LEU A 8 11.12 -0.91 -12.83
CA LEU A 8 10.70 -1.91 -11.82
C LEU A 8 10.15 -1.24 -10.56
N PHE A 9 10.83 -0.20 -10.06
CA PHE A 9 10.36 0.57 -8.90
C PHE A 9 9.02 1.25 -9.17
N ALA A 10 8.85 1.88 -10.34
CA ALA A 10 7.59 2.51 -10.72
C ALA A 10 6.44 1.50 -10.82
N PHE A 11 6.71 0.30 -11.35
CA PHE A 11 5.72 -0.78 -11.41
C PHE A 11 5.30 -1.23 -10.01
N ILE A 12 6.26 -1.54 -9.12
CA ILE A 12 5.98 -1.95 -7.74
C ILE A 12 5.17 -0.87 -7.01
N LEU A 13 5.59 0.40 -7.14
CA LEU A 13 4.90 1.53 -6.53
C LEU A 13 3.45 1.65 -7.00
N THR A 14 3.19 1.40 -8.28
CA THR A 14 1.84 1.46 -8.85
C THR A 14 0.94 0.35 -8.29
N VAL A 15 1.48 -0.86 -8.14
CA VAL A 15 0.77 -2.01 -7.56
C VAL A 15 0.47 -1.77 -6.07
N ASP A 16 1.45 -1.28 -5.30
CA ASP A 16 1.28 -0.96 -3.88
C ASP A 16 0.23 0.14 -3.67
N ILE A 17 0.26 1.22 -4.46
CA ILE A 17 -0.74 2.29 -4.38
C ILE A 17 -2.14 1.74 -4.70
N TRP A 18 -2.27 0.90 -5.72
CA TRP A 18 -3.55 0.30 -6.07
C TRP A 18 -4.10 -0.59 -4.94
N ALA A 19 -3.26 -1.45 -4.36
CA ALA A 19 -3.61 -2.31 -3.24
C ALA A 19 -4.03 -1.48 -2.02
N SER A 20 -3.25 -0.45 -1.68
CA SER A 20 -3.54 0.44 -0.56
C SER A 20 -4.88 1.18 -0.74
N ILE A 21 -5.19 1.66 -1.94
CA ILE A 21 -6.49 2.30 -2.24
C ILE A 21 -7.64 1.29 -2.11
N HIS A 22 -7.45 0.06 -2.61
CA HIS A 22 -8.45 -0.99 -2.50
C HIS A 22 -8.74 -1.37 -1.03
N ASP A 23 -7.70 -1.52 -0.23
CA ASP A 23 -7.80 -1.83 1.20
C ASP A 23 -8.39 -0.66 2.01
N THR A 24 -8.10 0.57 1.60
CA THR A 24 -8.74 1.77 2.18
C THR A 24 -10.23 1.79 1.91
N LYS A 25 -10.66 1.46 0.68
CA LYS A 25 -12.08 1.41 0.32
C LYS A 25 -12.83 0.34 1.11
N THR A 26 -12.27 -0.86 1.24
CA THR A 26 -12.88 -1.94 2.03
C THR A 26 -12.92 -1.59 3.52
N PHE A 27 -11.86 -0.97 4.06
CA PHE A 27 -11.83 -0.45 5.42
C PHE A 27 -12.92 0.60 5.69
N LEU A 28 -13.08 1.58 4.79
CA LEU A 28 -14.11 2.63 4.90
C LEU A 28 -15.52 2.07 4.77
N ALA A 29 -15.73 1.10 3.87
CA ALA A 29 -16.99 0.39 3.73
C ALA A 29 -17.29 -0.51 4.95
N GLY A 30 -16.27 -0.84 5.76
CA GLY A 30 -16.38 -1.76 6.88
C GLY A 30 -16.70 -3.20 6.43
N THR A 31 -16.41 -3.52 5.17
CA THR A 31 -16.65 -4.83 4.55
C THR A 31 -15.34 -5.47 4.08
N ASP A 32 -15.27 -6.80 4.10
CA ASP A 32 -14.18 -7.56 3.48
C ASP A 32 -14.24 -7.48 1.93
N PRO A 33 -13.23 -7.99 1.20
CA PRO A 33 -13.24 -7.98 -0.27
C PRO A 33 -14.41 -8.76 -0.91
N ALA A 34 -15.08 -9.62 -0.14
CA ALA A 34 -16.27 -10.36 -0.56
C ALA A 34 -17.59 -9.63 -0.19
N GLY A 35 -17.51 -8.39 0.31
CA GLY A 35 -18.66 -7.57 0.67
C GLY A 35 -19.31 -7.91 2.02
N LYS A 36 -18.68 -8.76 2.84
CA LYS A 36 -19.20 -9.15 4.16
C LYS A 36 -18.73 -8.19 5.23
N PRO A 37 -19.54 -7.89 6.27
CA PRO A 37 -19.13 -7.00 7.34
C PRO A 37 -17.89 -7.53 8.08
N LEU A 38 -16.87 -6.69 8.22
CA LEU A 38 -15.64 -7.01 8.97
C LEU A 38 -15.95 -7.12 10.47
N SER A 39 -15.44 -8.18 11.10
CA SER A 39 -15.40 -8.30 12.56
C SER A 39 -14.54 -7.20 13.19
N LYS A 40 -14.70 -6.93 14.50
CA LYS A 40 -13.85 -5.96 15.21
C LYS A 40 -12.35 -6.25 15.05
N ARG A 41 -11.97 -7.53 15.09
CA ARG A 41 -10.58 -7.98 14.86
C ARG A 41 -10.14 -7.74 13.42
N GLY A 42 -11.01 -8.02 12.45
CA GLY A 42 -10.75 -7.75 11.04
C GLY A 42 -10.52 -6.26 10.76
N LYS A 43 -11.34 -5.37 11.34
CA LYS A 43 -11.17 -3.90 11.20
C LYS A 43 -9.83 -3.42 11.74
N PHE A 44 -9.39 -3.96 12.88
CA PHE A 44 -8.09 -3.60 13.46
C PHE A 44 -6.93 -4.06 12.59
N LEU A 45 -6.99 -5.31 12.09
CA LEU A 45 -5.97 -5.84 11.18
C LEU A 45 -5.91 -5.05 9.87
N ASN A 46 -7.06 -4.71 9.27
CA ASN A 46 -7.09 -3.91 8.05
C ASN A 46 -6.47 -2.52 8.27
N LYS A 47 -6.76 -1.88 9.41
CA LYS A 47 -6.15 -0.59 9.78
C LYS A 47 -4.64 -0.70 9.97
N ALA A 48 -4.15 -1.75 10.61
CA ALA A 48 -2.73 -1.99 10.79
C ALA A 48 -2.03 -2.25 9.45
N ASN A 49 -2.64 -3.06 8.58
CA ASN A 49 -2.11 -3.39 7.25
C ASN A 49 -1.96 -2.12 6.39
N LEU A 50 -2.98 -1.28 6.38
CA LEU A 50 -2.99 0.00 5.66
C LEU A 50 -1.91 0.95 6.19
N GLY A 51 -1.67 0.96 7.51
CA GLY A 51 -0.57 1.73 8.11
C GLY A 51 0.82 1.22 7.73
N VAL A 52 0.99 -0.10 7.64
CA VAL A 52 2.24 -0.75 7.19
C VAL A 52 2.50 -0.47 5.71
N ASP A 53 1.48 -0.54 4.86
CA ASP A 53 1.58 -0.21 3.43
C ASP A 53 2.02 1.24 3.21
N VAL A 54 1.41 2.18 3.93
CA VAL A 54 1.80 3.60 3.85
C VAL A 54 3.24 3.81 4.32
N LEU A 55 3.67 3.13 5.39
CA LEU A 55 5.05 3.19 5.87
C LEU A 55 6.05 2.65 4.82
N LEU A 56 5.74 1.51 4.21
CA LEU A 56 6.53 0.90 3.13
C LEU A 56 6.64 1.85 1.93
N LEU A 57 5.53 2.48 1.53
CA LEU A 57 5.52 3.47 0.45
C LEU A 57 6.48 4.65 0.77
N VAL A 58 6.41 5.19 1.99
CA VAL A 58 7.28 6.31 2.42
C VAL A 58 8.76 5.89 2.41
N LEU A 59 9.10 4.71 2.92
CA LEU A 59 10.46 4.19 2.90
C LEU A 59 10.97 3.98 1.48
N MET A 60 10.12 3.47 0.58
CA MET A 60 10.46 3.22 -0.81
C MET A 60 10.69 4.53 -1.58
N VAL A 61 9.88 5.56 -1.34
CA VAL A 61 10.09 6.90 -1.89
C VAL A 61 11.35 7.55 -1.32
N ALA A 62 11.60 7.45 -0.02
CA ALA A 62 12.82 7.96 0.61
C ALA A 62 14.08 7.28 0.04
N TYR A 63 14.02 5.96 -0.19
CA TYR A 63 15.08 5.21 -0.85
C TYR A 63 15.32 5.75 -2.27
N LEU A 64 14.28 5.92 -3.09
CA LEU A 64 14.41 6.49 -4.44
C LEU A 64 15.04 7.89 -4.42
N LEU A 65 14.60 8.76 -3.50
CA LEU A 65 15.16 10.11 -3.35
C LEU A 65 16.63 10.11 -2.94
N SER A 66 17.10 9.08 -2.25
CA SER A 66 18.53 8.95 -1.88
C SER A 66 19.45 8.71 -3.08
N PHE A 67 18.94 8.17 -4.20
CA PHE A 67 19.70 7.99 -5.46
C PHE A 67 19.63 9.20 -6.39
N LEU A 68 18.79 10.18 -6.07
CA LEU A 68 18.67 11.45 -6.80
C LEU A 68 19.67 12.52 -6.29
N LYS A 69 20.38 12.24 -5.19
CA LYS A 69 21.54 13.01 -4.71
C LYS A 69 22.83 12.42 -5.25
#